data_AF-A0A832C3N5-F1
#
_entry.id   AF-A0A832C3N5-F1
#
_cell.length_a   1.000
_cell.length_b   1.000
_cell.length_c   1.000
_cell.angle_alpha   90.00
_cell.angle_beta   90.00
_cell.angle_gamma   90.00
#
_symmetry.space_group_name_H-M   'P 1'
#
loop_
_entity.id
_entity.type
_entity.pdbx_description
1 polymer ?
#
loop_
_entity_poly.entity_id
_entity_poly.type
_entity_poly.pdbx_seq_one_letter_code
_entity_poly.pdbx_strand_id
1 'polypeptide(L)'
;MKPKLTILITFFIILSFIALSVIFNVSRLSAAQGADQVQTGAKQSVSSQAAKAAASRPIASKEQQSKEQQTTAGSKERSLAKAPSKLSHKVIAYYFHGKFRCPSCKKIEAYAREAIEGQGGFADLIKSGDLEWRVVNVEEPGNEHFIKDFQLYTKSLIIVDIRDGEQKQWKNLAKVWELLYDKEAFVNYVRDEIKAYLGRS
;
A
#
# COMPACT_ATOMS: atom_id res chain seq x y z
N MET A 1 36.34 30.06 31.04
CA MET A 1 35.63 29.51 32.24
C MET A 1 34.33 30.30 32.36
N LYS A 2 33.14 29.79 32.01
CA LYS A 2 32.24 28.96 32.83
C LYS A 2 31.19 28.26 31.91
N PRO A 3 31.42 27.04 31.40
CA PRO A 3 30.38 26.27 30.69
C PRO A 3 29.58 25.32 31.60
N LYS A 4 29.94 25.19 32.89
CA LYS A 4 29.36 24.18 33.79
C LYS A 4 27.97 24.53 34.36
N LEU A 5 27.54 25.79 34.29
CA LEU A 5 26.27 26.22 34.90
C LEU A 5 25.07 26.07 33.95
N THR A 6 25.27 26.28 32.64
CA THR A 6 24.18 26.19 31.64
C THR A 6 23.72 24.74 31.43
N ILE A 7 24.63 23.76 31.53
CA ILE A 7 24.29 22.34 31.39
C ILE A 7 23.49 21.83 32.60
N LEU A 8 23.74 22.37 33.80
CA LEU A 8 23.01 21.94 34.99
C LEU A 8 21.55 22.42 34.98
N ILE A 9 21.30 23.63 34.45
CA ILE A 9 19.95 24.21 34.37
C ILE A 9 19.08 23.47 33.34
N THR A 10 19.64 23.06 32.20
CA THR A 10 18.87 22.31 31.19
C THR A 10 18.53 20.89 31.66
N PHE A 11 19.40 20.23 32.43
CA PHE A 11 19.08 18.93 33.03
C PHE A 11 17.93 18.98 34.04
N PHE A 12 17.87 20.01 34.90
CA PHE A 12 16.78 20.14 35.87
C PHE A 12 15.42 20.43 35.21
N ILE A 13 15.37 21.18 34.11
CA ILE A 13 14.13 21.43 33.37
C ILE A 13 13.62 20.10 32.76
N ILE A 14 14.49 19.31 32.13
CA ILE A 14 14.10 18.03 31.52
C ILE A 14 13.61 17.02 32.57
N LEU A 15 14.27 16.91 33.72
CA LEU A 15 13.84 16.03 34.82
C LEU A 15 12.48 16.44 35.42
N SER A 16 12.17 17.74 35.48
CA SER A 16 10.87 18.22 35.97
C SER A 16 9.70 17.87 35.04
N PHE A 17 9.90 17.88 33.72
CA PHE A 17 8.88 17.52 32.73
C PHE A 17 8.57 16.01 32.71
N ILE A 18 9.56 15.16 33.01
CA ILE A 18 9.37 13.70 33.09
C ILE A 18 8.54 13.35 34.33
N ALA A 19 8.77 14.00 35.48
CA ALA A 19 8.00 13.75 36.70
C ALA A 19 6.52 14.15 36.59
N LEU A 20 6.20 15.24 35.88
CA LEU A 20 4.81 15.65 35.64
C LEU A 20 4.06 14.70 34.67
N SER A 21 4.77 14.07 33.73
CA SER A 21 4.16 13.18 32.74
C SER A 21 3.69 11.84 33.34
N VAL A 22 4.36 11.36 34.40
CA VAL A 22 4.00 10.10 35.05
C VAL A 22 2.74 10.25 35.93
N ILE A 23 2.53 11.41 36.54
CA ILE A 23 1.38 11.64 37.44
C ILE A 23 0.05 11.75 36.65
N PHE A 24 0.08 12.27 35.43
CA PHE A 24 -1.13 12.40 34.61
C PHE A 24 -1.65 11.05 34.07
N ASN A 25 -0.78 10.05 33.90
CA ASN A 25 -1.15 8.77 33.29
C ASN A 25 -1.84 7.79 34.27
N VAL A 26 -1.59 7.93 35.58
CA VAL A 26 -2.20 7.06 36.61
C VAL A 26 -3.67 7.40 36.87
N SER A 27 -4.13 8.61 36.51
CA SER A 27 -5.50 9.09 36.77
C SER A 27 -6.54 8.67 35.71
N ARG A 28 -6.17 7.90 34.68
CA ARG A 28 -7.06 7.49 33.58
C ARG A 28 -7.51 6.03 33.60
N LEU A 29 -7.22 5.28 34.67
CA LEU A 29 -7.53 3.85 34.75
C LEU A 29 -8.86 3.50 35.44
N SER A 30 -9.75 4.47 35.72
CA SER A 30 -11.00 4.22 36.46
C SER A 30 -12.22 4.90 35.82
N ALA A 31 -12.68 4.36 34.70
CA ALA A 31 -14.05 4.46 34.15
C ALA A 31 -14.08 3.67 32.83
N ALA A 32 -15.02 2.81 32.47
CA ALA A 32 -16.21 2.27 33.11
C ALA A 32 -16.62 1.02 32.29
N GLN A 33 -17.16 0.01 32.97
CA GLN A 33 -17.90 -1.11 32.40
C GLN A 33 -19.38 -0.71 32.20
N GLY A 34 -20.08 -1.33 31.24
CA GLY A 34 -21.51 -1.68 31.39
C GLY A 34 -22.49 -1.30 30.27
N ALA A 35 -23.44 -2.23 30.04
CA ALA A 35 -24.64 -2.24 29.16
C ALA A 35 -24.39 -2.61 27.68
N ASP A 36 -24.72 -3.80 27.14
CA ASP A 36 -25.95 -4.64 27.19
C ASP A 36 -27.23 -3.93 26.70
N GLN A 37 -27.73 -4.34 25.52
CA GLN A 37 -29.14 -4.68 25.28
C GLN A 37 -29.37 -5.25 23.86
N VAL A 38 -30.35 -6.14 23.81
CA VAL A 38 -30.81 -7.06 22.75
C VAL A 38 -32.00 -6.47 21.99
N GLN A 39 -32.20 -6.85 20.72
CA GLN A 39 -33.50 -7.09 20.03
C GLN A 39 -33.22 -7.50 18.56
N THR A 40 -33.39 -8.76 18.11
CA THR A 40 -34.61 -9.51 17.71
C THR A 40 -35.53 -8.79 16.72
N GLY A 41 -35.73 -9.35 15.52
CA GLY A 41 -36.86 -8.96 14.66
C GLY A 41 -36.84 -9.39 13.19
N ALA A 42 -37.33 -10.62 12.95
CA ALA A 42 -38.23 -11.03 11.86
C ALA A 42 -37.85 -10.96 10.35
N LYS A 43 -38.10 -12.13 9.73
CA LYS A 43 -38.22 -12.48 8.32
C LYS A 43 -39.14 -11.55 7.51
N GLN A 44 -38.86 -11.40 6.22
CA GLN A 44 -39.90 -11.54 5.20
C GLN A 44 -39.35 -11.94 3.83
N SER A 45 -40.03 -12.91 3.23
CA SER A 45 -39.81 -13.57 1.95
C SER A 45 -40.98 -13.24 1.02
N VAL A 46 -40.72 -12.84 -0.24
CA VAL A 46 -41.62 -12.99 -1.41
C VAL A 46 -40.70 -12.87 -2.65
N SER A 47 -40.37 -13.92 -3.42
CA SER A 47 -41.12 -14.71 -4.41
C SER A 47 -41.53 -14.01 -5.72
N SER A 48 -40.87 -14.45 -6.82
CA SER A 48 -41.39 -14.69 -8.20
C SER A 48 -41.75 -13.45 -9.05
N GLN A 49 -41.51 -13.34 -10.37
CA GLN A 49 -41.70 -14.23 -11.55
C GLN A 49 -40.79 -13.72 -12.70
N ALA A 50 -40.11 -14.55 -13.52
CA ALA A 50 -40.54 -15.21 -14.79
C ALA A 50 -40.97 -14.23 -15.91
N ALA A 51 -40.67 -14.30 -17.21
CA ALA A 51 -39.99 -15.25 -18.12
C ALA A 51 -39.88 -14.62 -19.56
N LYS A 52 -39.32 -15.39 -20.53
CA LYS A 52 -39.36 -15.35 -22.03
C LYS A 52 -38.13 -14.76 -22.75
N ALA A 53 -37.33 -15.57 -23.47
CA ALA A 53 -37.50 -16.17 -24.83
C ALA A 53 -37.18 -15.12 -25.95
N ALA A 54 -36.49 -15.37 -27.07
CA ALA A 54 -36.21 -16.56 -27.88
C ALA A 54 -35.03 -16.31 -28.87
N ALA A 55 -34.65 -17.38 -29.59
CA ALA A 55 -33.68 -17.52 -30.69
C ALA A 55 -33.71 -16.43 -31.79
N SER A 56 -32.68 -16.19 -32.62
CA SER A 56 -32.27 -17.06 -33.75
C SER A 56 -31.05 -16.45 -34.50
N ARG A 57 -30.17 -17.30 -35.06
CA ARG A 57 -29.18 -16.98 -36.13
C ARG A 57 -29.86 -16.95 -37.52
N PRO A 58 -29.27 -16.37 -38.60
CA PRO A 58 -28.20 -16.98 -39.43
C PRO A 58 -27.05 -15.99 -39.78
N ILE A 59 -25.78 -16.39 -39.92
CA ILE A 59 -25.04 -17.02 -41.05
C ILE A 59 -24.87 -16.11 -42.28
N ALA A 60 -23.61 -16.07 -42.75
CA ALA A 60 -23.06 -15.71 -44.06
C ALA A 60 -22.34 -14.35 -44.12
N SER A 61 -21.18 -14.17 -44.76
CA SER A 61 -20.15 -15.04 -45.34
C SER A 61 -19.06 -14.09 -45.89
N LYS A 62 -17.88 -14.66 -46.20
CA LYS A 62 -16.79 -14.16 -47.09
C LYS A 62 -15.68 -13.33 -46.42
N GLU A 63 -14.45 -13.87 -46.21
CA GLU A 63 -13.37 -14.12 -47.22
C GLU A 63 -13.00 -12.82 -47.96
N GLN A 64 -11.77 -12.30 -48.01
CA GLN A 64 -10.43 -12.87 -48.24
C GLN A 64 -9.41 -11.71 -47.98
N GLN A 65 -8.26 -11.87 -47.33
CA GLN A 65 -7.01 -12.58 -47.68
C GLN A 65 -5.93 -11.65 -48.30
N SER A 66 -4.69 -11.82 -47.82
CA SER A 66 -3.40 -11.34 -48.37
C SER A 66 -3.06 -9.86 -48.09
N LYS A 67 -1.86 -9.45 -47.65
CA LYS A 67 -0.52 -9.96 -47.99
C LYS A 67 0.56 -9.52 -46.97
N GLU A 68 1.22 -10.52 -46.40
CA GLU A 68 2.67 -10.71 -46.28
C GLU A 68 3.63 -9.49 -46.39
N GLN A 69 4.31 -9.27 -45.27
CA GLN A 69 5.75 -9.06 -45.07
C GLN A 69 6.59 -8.36 -46.17
N GLN A 70 7.27 -7.29 -45.73
CA GLN A 70 8.64 -7.04 -46.15
C GLN A 70 9.48 -6.54 -44.95
N THR A 71 10.22 -7.50 -44.39
CA THR A 71 11.60 -7.37 -43.85
C THR A 71 12.50 -6.67 -44.90
N THR A 72 13.54 -5.88 -44.63
CA THR A 72 14.65 -6.02 -43.68
C THR A 72 15.51 -4.73 -43.70
N ALA A 73 15.93 -4.31 -42.50
CA ALA A 73 17.31 -4.03 -42.09
C ALA A 73 18.18 -2.95 -42.79
N GLY A 74 18.69 -2.02 -41.97
CA GLY A 74 19.68 -1.02 -42.37
C GLY A 74 20.30 -0.23 -41.22
N SER A 75 20.71 -0.94 -40.15
CA SER A 75 21.77 -0.63 -39.18
C SER A 75 22.19 0.83 -38.92
N LYS A 76 21.98 1.30 -37.68
CA LYS A 76 23.09 1.90 -36.90
C LYS A 76 22.82 1.89 -35.39
N GLU A 77 22.81 0.69 -34.82
CA GLU A 77 22.88 0.51 -33.38
C GLU A 77 24.34 0.68 -32.93
N ARG A 78 24.70 1.91 -32.52
CA ARG A 78 25.89 2.14 -31.70
C ARG A 78 25.48 1.88 -30.25
N SER A 79 25.38 0.60 -29.89
CA SER A 79 25.26 0.19 -28.49
C SER A 79 26.61 0.42 -27.82
N LEU A 80 26.70 1.51 -27.04
CA LEU A 80 27.76 1.64 -26.05
C LEU A 80 27.51 0.56 -25.00
N ALA A 81 28.47 -0.36 -24.88
CA ALA A 81 28.52 -1.35 -23.81
C ALA A 81 28.50 -0.62 -22.45
N LYS A 82 27.33 -0.62 -21.81
CA LYS A 82 27.17 -0.29 -20.41
C LYS A 82 27.81 -1.42 -19.61
N ALA A 83 28.81 -1.09 -18.79
CA ALA A 83 29.37 -1.98 -17.77
C ALA A 83 28.24 -2.71 -17.02
N PRO A 84 28.42 -3.96 -16.56
CA PRO A 84 27.37 -4.72 -15.92
C PRO A 84 26.76 -3.89 -14.79
N SER A 85 25.55 -3.37 -15.03
CA SER A 85 24.83 -2.67 -13.99
C SER A 85 24.55 -3.69 -12.93
N LYS A 86 25.05 -3.44 -11.71
CA LYS A 86 24.63 -4.12 -10.50
C LYS A 86 23.14 -4.44 -10.64
N LEU A 87 22.79 -5.73 -10.53
CA LEU A 87 21.43 -6.23 -10.73
C LEU A 87 20.46 -5.29 -10.00
N SER A 88 19.52 -4.69 -10.74
CA SER A 88 18.73 -3.58 -10.23
C SER A 88 17.65 -4.14 -9.31
N HIS A 89 17.82 -3.95 -8.00
CA HIS A 89 16.82 -4.32 -7.00
C HIS A 89 16.03 -3.07 -6.62
N LYS A 90 14.70 -3.15 -6.71
CA LYS A 90 13.78 -2.07 -6.38
C LYS A 90 12.55 -2.63 -5.70
N VAL A 91 12.09 -1.96 -4.66
CA VAL A 91 10.82 -2.26 -3.99
C VAL A 91 9.79 -1.20 -4.35
N ILE A 92 8.56 -1.60 -4.65
CA ILE A 92 7.45 -0.68 -4.87
C ILE A 92 6.35 -0.99 -3.86
N ALA A 93 5.99 0.00 -3.05
CA ALA A 93 4.82 -0.05 -2.19
C ALA A 93 3.66 0.65 -2.91
N TYR A 94 2.60 -0.10 -3.19
CA TYR A 94 1.37 0.39 -3.79
C TYR A 94 0.25 0.48 -2.76
N TYR A 95 -0.46 1.59 -2.72
CA TYR A 95 -1.80 1.66 -2.14
C TYR A 95 -2.84 1.74 -3.24
N PHE A 96 -3.53 0.61 -3.46
CA PHE A 96 -4.60 0.52 -4.44
C PHE A 96 -5.92 0.97 -3.85
N HIS A 97 -6.62 1.84 -4.57
CA HIS A 97 -7.96 2.26 -4.24
C HIS A 97 -8.89 2.36 -5.45
N GLY A 98 -10.17 2.59 -5.18
CA GLY A 98 -11.17 2.96 -6.19
C GLY A 98 -11.60 4.40 -5.98
N LYS A 99 -12.55 4.90 -6.77
CA LYS A 99 -12.99 6.30 -6.71
C LYS A 99 -13.61 6.67 -5.36
N PHE A 100 -14.41 5.77 -4.80
CA PHE A 100 -15.03 5.96 -3.49
C PHE A 100 -14.09 5.53 -2.36
N ARG A 101 -13.89 6.44 -1.40
CA ARG A 101 -12.94 6.27 -0.29
C ARG A 101 -13.58 6.64 1.04
N CYS A 102 -13.79 5.64 1.89
CA CYS A 102 -14.28 5.84 3.26
C CYS A 102 -13.17 6.37 4.19
N PRO A 103 -13.50 6.80 5.42
CA PRO A 103 -12.52 7.31 6.37
C PRO A 103 -11.38 6.33 6.67
N SER A 104 -11.68 5.04 6.81
CA SER A 104 -10.68 3.99 7.04
C SER A 104 -9.69 3.87 5.88
N CYS A 105 -10.15 3.97 4.63
CA CYS A 105 -9.26 3.95 3.46
C CYS A 105 -8.29 5.14 3.48
N LYS A 106 -8.77 6.33 3.83
CA LYS A 106 -7.90 7.52 3.93
C LYS A 106 -6.90 7.37 5.07
N LYS A 107 -7.31 6.78 6.19
CA LYS A 107 -6.44 6.51 7.33
C LYS A 107 -5.32 5.51 6.99
N ILE A 108 -5.64 4.40 6.33
CA ILE A 108 -4.64 3.42 5.87
C ILE A 108 -3.61 4.08 4.95
N GLU A 109 -4.06 4.87 3.96
CA GLU A 109 -3.12 5.58 3.08
C GLU A 109 -2.22 6.52 3.87
N ALA A 110 -2.79 7.32 4.77
CA ALA A 110 -2.02 8.29 5.55
C ALA A 110 -0.96 7.61 6.42
N TYR A 111 -1.32 6.51 7.09
CA TYR A 111 -0.38 5.77 7.95
C TYR A 111 0.68 5.04 7.13
N ALA A 112 0.32 4.47 5.97
CA ALA A 112 1.29 3.84 5.07
C ALA A 112 2.27 4.88 4.50
N ARG A 113 1.76 6.05 4.08
CA ARG A 113 2.61 7.18 3.66
C ARG A 113 3.57 7.59 4.77
N GLU A 114 3.08 7.72 6.01
CA GLU A 114 3.92 8.06 7.15
C GLU A 114 4.98 6.99 7.46
N ALA A 115 4.63 5.71 7.33
CA ALA A 115 5.60 4.63 7.50
C ALA A 115 6.75 4.72 6.50
N ILE A 116 6.44 5.14 5.26
CA ILE A 116 7.38 5.16 4.14
C ILE A 116 8.18 6.47 4.07
N GLU A 117 7.49 7.61 4.10
CA GLU A 117 8.03 8.95 3.87
C GLU A 117 8.32 9.71 5.17
N GLY A 118 7.75 9.27 6.31
CA GLY A 118 7.90 9.94 7.59
C GLY A 118 9.27 9.77 8.25
N GLN A 119 9.42 10.31 9.46
CA GLN A 119 10.67 10.21 10.23
C GLN A 119 10.96 8.76 10.60
N GLY A 120 12.21 8.31 10.36
CA GLY A 120 12.58 6.90 10.51
C GLY A 120 12.07 5.99 9.38
N GLY A 121 11.52 6.58 8.32
CA GLY A 121 11.16 5.90 7.07
C GLY A 121 12.38 5.73 6.15
N PHE A 122 12.15 5.82 4.84
CA PHE A 122 13.09 5.36 3.82
C PHE A 122 13.54 6.48 2.85
N ALA A 123 13.70 7.71 3.35
CA ALA A 123 13.99 8.89 2.54
C ALA A 123 15.15 8.69 1.54
N ASP A 124 16.26 8.09 1.99
CA ASP A 124 17.43 7.84 1.11
C ASP A 124 17.12 6.83 0.00
N LEU A 125 16.30 5.81 0.28
CA LEU A 125 15.91 4.79 -0.70
C LEU A 125 14.88 5.30 -1.69
N ILE A 126 14.01 6.20 -1.23
CA ILE A 126 13.09 6.93 -2.12
C ILE A 126 13.90 7.83 -3.06
N LYS A 127 14.92 8.53 -2.52
CA LYS A 127 15.79 9.39 -3.30
C LYS A 127 16.66 8.62 -4.29
N SER A 128 17.16 7.44 -3.93
CA SER A 128 17.93 6.58 -4.84
C SER A 128 17.05 5.86 -5.87
N GLY A 129 15.75 5.75 -5.61
CA GLY A 129 14.81 4.99 -6.43
C GLY A 129 14.76 3.50 -6.11
N ASP A 130 15.46 3.05 -5.05
CA ASP A 130 15.42 1.68 -4.55
C ASP A 130 14.08 1.35 -3.88
N LEU A 131 13.36 2.36 -3.38
CA LEU A 131 11.99 2.25 -2.90
C LEU A 131 11.10 3.28 -3.61
N GLU A 132 9.90 2.88 -4.02
CA GLU A 132 8.91 3.78 -4.57
C GLU A 132 7.56 3.64 -3.88
N TRP A 133 6.92 4.77 -3.56
CA TRP A 133 5.56 4.82 -3.04
C TRP A 133 4.59 5.25 -4.14
N ARG A 134 3.52 4.46 -4.36
CA ARG A 134 2.51 4.75 -5.38
C ARG A 134 1.10 4.61 -4.82
N VAL A 135 0.29 5.64 -4.99
CA VAL A 135 -1.14 5.60 -4.72
C VAL A 135 -1.86 5.48 -6.05
N VAL A 136 -2.62 4.40 -6.25
CA VAL A 136 -3.19 4.06 -7.56
C VAL A 136 -4.68 3.84 -7.45
N ASN A 137 -5.43 4.56 -8.27
CA ASN A 137 -6.85 4.31 -8.50
C ASN A 137 -7.00 3.25 -9.60
N VAL A 138 -7.47 2.04 -9.25
CA VAL A 138 -7.61 0.92 -10.20
C VAL A 138 -8.80 1.07 -11.17
N GLU A 139 -9.66 2.06 -10.93
CA GLU A 139 -10.79 2.39 -11.81
C GLU A 139 -10.42 3.43 -12.89
N GLU A 140 -9.19 3.94 -12.87
CA GLU A 140 -8.69 4.84 -13.93
C GLU A 140 -8.24 4.04 -15.16
N PRO A 141 -8.45 4.57 -16.38
CA PRO A 141 -8.05 3.91 -17.61
C PRO A 141 -6.58 3.52 -17.61
N GLY A 142 -6.30 2.23 -17.83
CA GLY A 142 -4.97 1.66 -17.87
C GLY A 142 -4.52 1.04 -16.56
N ASN A 143 -5.22 1.24 -15.44
CA ASN A 143 -4.88 0.65 -14.13
C ASN A 143 -5.68 -0.62 -13.80
N GLU A 144 -6.65 -1.00 -14.62
CA GLU A 144 -7.57 -2.11 -14.33
C GLU A 144 -6.86 -3.47 -14.26
N HIS A 145 -5.72 -3.59 -14.93
CA HIS A 145 -4.87 -4.78 -14.93
C HIS A 145 -4.42 -5.18 -13.52
N PHE A 146 -4.16 -4.20 -12.64
CA PHE A 146 -3.72 -4.45 -11.27
C PHE A 146 -4.69 -5.30 -10.45
N ILE A 147 -5.99 -5.27 -10.77
CA ILE A 147 -7.00 -6.11 -10.12
C ILE A 147 -6.66 -7.59 -10.32
N LYS A 148 -6.26 -7.98 -11.53
CA LYS A 148 -5.89 -9.35 -11.86
C LYS A 148 -4.50 -9.68 -11.35
N ASP A 149 -3.54 -8.79 -11.56
CA ASP A 149 -2.13 -9.03 -11.27
C ASP A 149 -1.87 -9.25 -9.77
N PHE A 150 -2.58 -8.50 -8.92
CA PHE A 150 -2.46 -8.57 -7.46
C PHE A 150 -3.68 -9.18 -6.77
N GLN A 151 -4.61 -9.76 -7.56
CA GLN A 151 -5.81 -10.42 -7.05
C GLN A 151 -6.60 -9.51 -6.08
N LEU A 152 -6.78 -8.25 -6.48
CA LEU A 152 -7.36 -7.23 -5.62
C LEU A 152 -8.88 -7.43 -5.50
N TYR A 153 -9.35 -7.72 -4.30
CA TYR A 153 -10.78 -7.73 -3.97
C TYR A 153 -11.25 -6.39 -3.37
N THR A 154 -10.34 -5.65 -2.76
CA THR A 154 -10.62 -4.37 -2.08
C THR A 154 -9.37 -3.49 -2.05
N LYS A 155 -9.47 -2.34 -1.36
CA LYS A 155 -8.36 -1.42 -1.12
C LYS A 155 -7.22 -2.17 -0.44
N SER A 156 -6.01 -2.09 -0.97
CA SER A 156 -4.92 -2.96 -0.56
C SER A 156 -3.60 -2.20 -0.52
N LEU A 157 -2.77 -2.54 0.47
CA LEU A 157 -1.38 -2.12 0.53
C LEU A 157 -0.52 -3.29 0.07
N ILE A 158 0.09 -3.18 -1.11
CA ILE A 158 0.90 -4.23 -1.74
C ILE A 158 2.36 -3.80 -1.74
N ILE A 159 3.26 -4.71 -1.37
CA ILE A 159 4.71 -4.55 -1.61
C ILE A 159 5.10 -5.45 -2.77
N VAL A 160 5.89 -4.91 -3.71
CA VAL A 160 6.37 -5.60 -4.91
C VAL A 160 7.90 -5.56 -4.92
N ASP A 161 8.54 -6.72 -5.13
CA ASP A 161 9.98 -6.87 -5.37
C ASP A 161 10.24 -6.90 -6.88
N ILE A 162 10.99 -5.93 -7.36
CA ILE A 162 11.50 -5.86 -8.73
C ILE A 162 13.00 -6.18 -8.70
N ARG A 163 13.41 -7.19 -9.46
CA ARG A 163 14.82 -7.51 -9.69
C ARG A 163 15.09 -7.59 -11.16
N ASP A 164 16.09 -6.84 -11.61
CA ASP A 164 16.52 -6.80 -13.01
C ASP A 164 15.40 -6.37 -13.96
N GLY A 165 14.54 -5.46 -13.47
CA GLY A 165 13.39 -4.95 -14.21
C GLY A 165 12.16 -5.87 -14.20
N GLU A 166 12.26 -7.05 -13.59
CA GLU A 166 11.15 -8.01 -13.53
C GLU A 166 10.58 -8.11 -12.11
N GLN A 167 9.25 -8.21 -12.02
CA GLN A 167 8.59 -8.55 -10.77
C GLN A 167 8.90 -9.99 -10.37
N LYS A 168 9.49 -10.18 -9.18
CA LYS A 168 9.83 -11.50 -8.65
C LYS A 168 8.81 -12.01 -7.64
N GLN A 169 8.31 -11.12 -6.78
CA GLN A 169 7.36 -11.47 -5.73
C GLN A 169 6.55 -10.23 -5.31
N TRP A 170 5.40 -10.48 -4.68
CA TRP A 170 4.61 -9.44 -4.06
C TRP A 170 3.89 -9.97 -2.83
N LYS A 171 3.45 -9.06 -1.95
CA LYS A 171 2.67 -9.40 -0.76
C LYS A 171 1.60 -8.37 -0.49
N ASN A 172 0.40 -8.85 -0.16
CA ASN A 172 -0.67 -8.03 0.39
C ASN A 172 -0.51 -7.90 1.90
N LEU A 173 -0.37 -6.68 2.40
CA LEU A 173 -0.22 -6.40 3.82
C LEU A 173 -1.58 -6.39 4.54
N ALA A 174 -2.30 -7.51 4.57
CA ALA A 174 -3.66 -7.58 5.10
C ALA A 174 -3.81 -7.09 6.56
N LYS A 175 -2.78 -7.26 7.41
CA LYS A 175 -2.79 -6.83 8.82
C LYS A 175 -2.95 -5.32 9.01
N VAL A 176 -2.79 -4.49 7.97
CA VAL A 176 -3.07 -3.05 8.05
C VAL A 176 -4.50 -2.74 8.48
N TRP A 177 -5.44 -3.64 8.18
CA TRP A 177 -6.83 -3.51 8.61
C TRP A 177 -7.02 -3.82 10.09
N GLU A 178 -6.27 -4.79 10.62
CA GLU A 178 -6.28 -5.18 12.03
C GLU A 178 -5.61 -4.09 12.89
N LEU A 179 -4.54 -3.49 12.39
CA LEU A 179 -3.72 -2.51 13.10
C LEU A 179 -4.23 -1.06 12.95
N LEU A 180 -5.40 -0.85 12.34
CA LEU A 180 -5.87 0.50 11.99
C LEU A 180 -6.05 1.45 13.18
N TYR A 181 -6.28 0.91 14.37
CA TYR A 181 -6.47 1.66 15.62
C TYR A 181 -5.23 1.74 16.50
N ASP A 182 -4.14 1.06 16.10
CA ASP A 182 -2.82 1.16 16.71
C ASP A 182 -1.84 1.69 15.67
N LYS A 183 -1.72 3.01 15.61
CA LYS A 183 -0.91 3.69 14.59
C LYS A 183 0.56 3.29 14.66
N GLU A 184 1.11 3.12 15.86
CA GLU A 184 2.50 2.77 16.04
C GLU A 184 2.76 1.35 15.54
N ALA A 185 1.93 0.39 15.95
CA ALA A 185 2.02 -0.99 15.47
C ALA A 185 1.83 -1.08 13.94
N PHE A 186 0.89 -0.31 13.37
CA PHE A 186 0.70 -0.20 11.93
C PHE A 186 1.97 0.26 11.22
N VAL A 187 2.55 1.37 11.68
CA VAL A 187 3.73 1.99 11.05
C VAL A 187 4.92 1.05 11.12
N ASN A 188 5.14 0.42 12.27
CA ASN A 188 6.22 -0.54 12.46
C ASN A 188 6.04 -1.77 11.56
N TYR A 189 4.83 -2.33 11.51
CA TYR A 189 4.51 -3.45 10.63
C TYR A 189 4.83 -3.14 9.16
N VAL A 190 4.37 -2.00 8.64
CA VAL A 190 4.65 -1.62 7.24
C VAL A 190 6.15 -1.44 7.01
N ARG A 191 6.87 -0.81 7.94
CA ARG A 191 8.33 -0.64 7.83
C ARG A 191 9.06 -1.96 7.80
N ASP A 192 8.72 -2.89 8.67
CA ASP A 192 9.42 -4.17 8.77
C ASP A 192 9.17 -5.04 7.53
N GLU A 193 7.96 -5.00 6.98
CA GLU A 193 7.64 -5.65 5.71
C GLU A 193 8.45 -5.05 4.53
N ILE A 194 8.59 -3.73 4.47
CA ILE A 194 9.43 -3.07 3.45
C ILE A 194 10.90 -3.41 3.62
N LYS A 195 11.42 -3.38 4.85
CA LYS A 195 12.81 -3.74 5.17
C LYS A 195 13.12 -5.17 4.73
N ALA A 196 12.22 -6.11 5.02
CA ALA A 196 12.35 -7.50 4.59
C ALA A 196 12.50 -7.62 3.06
N TYR A 197 11.69 -6.88 2.30
CA TYR A 197 11.78 -6.85 0.83
C TYR A 197 13.05 -6.17 0.34
N LEU A 198 13.55 -5.16 1.04
CA LEU A 198 14.84 -4.50 0.75
C LEU A 198 16.06 -5.37 1.10
N GLY A 199 15.85 -6.55 1.71
CA GLY A 199 16.93 -7.43 2.18
C GLY A 199 17.67 -6.87 3.41
N ARG A 200 16.96 -6.14 4.27
CA ARG A 200 17.50 -5.53 5.48
C ARG A 200 16.64 -6.03 6.65
N SER A 201 17.23 -6.74 7.61
CA SER A 201 16.54 -7.24 8.81
C SER A 201 17.09 -6.54 10.04
#